data_AF-J9E492-F1
#
_entry.id   AF-J9E492-F1
#
_cell.length_a   1.000
_cell.length_b   1.000
_cell.length_c   1.000
_cell.angle_alpha   90.00
_cell.angle_beta   90.00
_cell.angle_gamma   90.00
#
_symmetry.space_group_name_H-M   'P 1'
#
loop_
_entity.id
_entity.type
_entity.pdbx_description
1 polymer ?
#
loop_
_entity_poly.entity_id
_entity_poly.type
_entity_poly.pdbx_seq_one_letter_code
_entity_poly.pdbx_strand_id
1 'polypeptide(L)' 'ELINLNALKYPHGTIAMLICPPNHYLEVEGSRWRVCVNGTWSGSFGRCKQLGT' A
#
# COMPACT_ATOMS: atom_id res chain seq x y z
N GLU A 1 -25.93 4.51 -9.63
CA GLU A 1 -25.32 3.43 -8.82
C GLU A 1 -24.88 4.00 -7.48
N LEU A 2 -25.33 3.39 -6.38
CA LEU A 2 -24.89 3.76 -5.04
C LEU A 2 -23.61 2.97 -4.74
N ILE A 3 -22.47 3.67 -4.70
CA ILE A 3 -21.18 3.04 -4.39
C ILE A 3 -21.18 2.73 -2.90
N ASN A 4 -21.25 1.45 -2.55
CA ASN A 4 -21.15 1.02 -1.16
C ASN A 4 -19.70 1.17 -0.69
N LEU A 5 -19.42 2.24 0.06
CA LEU A 5 -18.11 2.58 0.59
C LEU A 5 -17.54 1.50 1.55
N ASN A 6 -18.41 0.68 2.16
CA ASN A 6 -18.00 -0.46 2.99
C ASN A 6 -17.59 -1.70 2.18
N ALA A 7 -17.82 -1.69 0.86
CA ALA A 7 -17.47 -2.76 -0.08
C ALA A 7 -16.34 -2.38 -1.05
N LEU A 8 -15.61 -1.27 -0.81
CA LEU A 8 -14.50 -0.82 -1.63
C LEU A 8 -13.26 -1.72 -1.48
N LYS A 9 -13.40 -3.00 -1.84
CA LYS A 9 -12.26 -3.78 -2.31
C LYS A 9 -11.79 -3.15 -3.60
N TYR A 10 -10.54 -2.70 -3.63
CA TYR A 10 -9.92 -2.20 -4.85
C TYR A 10 -10.10 -3.23 -5.99
N PRO A 11 -10.46 -2.80 -7.22
CA PRO A 11 -10.57 -3.71 -8.35
C PRO A 11 -9.32 -4.57 -8.54
N HIS A 12 -9.47 -5.80 -9.04
CA HIS A 12 -8.34 -6.62 -9.46
C HIS A 12 -7.44 -5.82 -10.43
N GLY A 13 -6.13 -5.89 -10.24
CA GLY A 13 -5.15 -5.16 -11.04
C GLY A 13 -4.85 -3.74 -10.55
N THR A 14 -5.58 -3.22 -9.56
CA THR A 14 -5.23 -1.92 -8.93
C THR A 14 -3.81 -1.96 -8.41
N ILE A 15 -3.01 -0.94 -8.72
CA ILE A 15 -1.63 -0.79 -8.22
C ILE A 15 -1.60 0.31 -7.16
N ALA A 16 -1.04 0.00 -6.00
CA ALA A 16 -0.80 0.97 -4.94
C ALA A 16 0.69 1.16 -4.69
N MET A 17 1.06 2.42 -4.41
CA MET A 17 2.41 2.83 -4.03
C MET A 17 2.42 3.33 -2.59
N LEU A 18 3.28 2.76 -1.75
CA LEU A 18 3.58 3.31 -0.45
C LEU A 18 4.45 4.57 -0.58
N ILE A 19 4.00 5.66 0.00
CA ILE A 19 4.75 6.92 0.10
C ILE A 19 5.05 7.16 1.58
N CYS A 20 6.34 7.29 1.92
CA CYS A 20 6.72 7.59 3.29
C CYS A 20 6.56 9.09 3.59
N PRO A 21 6.18 9.44 4.84
CA PRO A 21 6.18 10.83 5.29
C PRO A 21 7.58 11.47 5.19
N PRO A 22 7.68 12.81 5.29
CA PRO A 22 8.95 13.48 5.45
C PRO A 22 9.77 12.88 6.62
N ASN A 23 11.10 12.92 6.48
CA ASN A 23 12.05 12.36 7.45
C ASN A 23 11.90 10.85 7.72
N HIS A 24 11.30 10.11 6.79
CA HIS A 24 11.23 8.64 6.84
C HIS A 24 11.82 8.03 5.57
N TYR A 25 12.42 6.85 5.71
CA TYR A 25 12.86 6.01 4.61
C TYR A 25 12.04 4.73 4.56
N LEU A 26 11.89 4.17 3.36
CA LEU A 26 11.32 2.84 3.19
C LEU A 26 12.34 1.80 3.66
N GLU A 27 11.94 0.93 4.58
CA GLU A 27 12.77 -0.20 5.01
C GLU A 27 13.12 -1.12 3.83
N VAL A 28 14.38 -1.56 3.77
CA VAL A 28 14.97 -2.29 2.63
C VAL A 28 14.24 -3.59 2.32
N GLU A 29 13.72 -4.27 3.33
CA GLU A 29 13.02 -5.56 3.18
C GLU A 29 11.55 -5.39 2.72
N GLY A 30 11.06 -4.15 2.61
CA GLY A 30 9.68 -3.83 2.28
C GLY A 30 9.46 -3.48 0.81
N SER A 31 8.38 -4.01 0.21
CA SER A 31 7.96 -3.55 -1.12
C SER A 31 7.21 -2.22 -1.05
N ARG A 32 7.57 -1.30 -1.93
CA ARG A 32 6.82 -0.06 -2.19
C ARG A 32 5.50 -0.32 -2.92
N TRP A 33 5.48 -1.31 -3.80
CA TRP A 33 4.40 -1.53 -4.76
C TRP A 33 3.61 -2.80 -4.41
N ARG A 34 2.29 -2.71 -4.56
CA ARG A 34 1.38 -3.84 -4.44
C ARG A 34 0.31 -3.83 -5.51
N VAL A 35 -0.09 -5.02 -5.92
CA VAL A 35 -1.20 -5.23 -6.87
C VAL A 35 -2.34 -5.85 -6.10
N CYS A 36 -3.55 -5.36 -6.32
CA CYS A 36 -4.75 -5.97 -5.78
C CYS A 36 -5.13 -7.16 -6.65
N VAL A 37 -5.25 -8.34 -6.04
CA VAL A 37 -5.67 -9.59 -6.68
C VAL A 37 -6.97 -10.01 -6.03
N ASN A 38 -8.08 -9.83 -6.75
CA ASN A 38 -9.44 -10.19 -6.29
C ASN A 38 -9.81 -9.55 -4.93
N GLY A 39 -9.46 -8.27 -4.79
CA GLY A 39 -9.72 -7.48 -3.58
C GLY A 39 -8.76 -7.75 -2.43
N THR A 40 -7.69 -8.53 -2.65
CA THR A 40 -6.64 -8.78 -1.65
C THR A 40 -5.31 -8.30 -2.21
N TRP A 41 -4.55 -7.52 -1.46
CA TRP A 41 -3.22 -7.10 -1.89
C TRP A 41 -2.28 -8.31 -2.01
N SER A 42 -1.40 -8.31 -3.02
CA SER A 42 -0.43 -9.38 -3.33
C SER A 42 0.66 -9.60 -2.25
N GLY A 43 0.46 -9.10 -1.04
CA GLY A 43 1.37 -9.12 0.09
C GLY A 43 1.28 -7.86 0.95
N SER A 44 2.02 -7.82 2.06
CA SER A 44 2.11 -6.66 2.95
C SER A 44 2.95 -5.54 2.33
N PHE A 45 2.57 -4.28 2.51
CA PHE A 45 3.46 -3.17 2.17
C PHE A 45 4.72 -3.18 3.04
N GLY A 46 5.78 -2.54 2.54
CA GLY A 46 6.93 -2.19 3.35
C GLY A 46 6.58 -1.25 4.50
N ARG A 47 7.56 -0.95 5.35
CA ARG A 47 7.40 -0.03 6.48
C ARG A 47 8.24 1.20 6.28
N CYS A 48 7.69 2.34 6.65
CA CYS A 48 8.46 3.58 6.74
C CYS A 48 9.11 3.65 8.11
N LYS A 49 10.44 3.83 8.13
CA LYS A 49 11.23 4.04 9.34
C LYS A 49 11.70 5.49 9.37
N GLN A 50 11.65 6.10 10.56
CA GLN A 50 12.16 7.46 10.73
C GLN A 50 13.67 7.46 10.49
N LEU A 51 14.17 8.48 9.79
CA LEU A 51 15.60 8.76 9.75
C LEU A 51 16.06 9.04 11.18
N GLY A 52 17.12 8.37 11.64
CA GLY A 52 17.66 8.60 12.98
C GLY A 52 18.01 10.08 13.16
N THR A 53 17.73 10.62 14.35
CA THR A 53 18.18 11.95 14.79
C THR A 53 19.68 12.00 14.96
#